data_AF-A0A4S3FWP4-F1
#
_entry.id   AF-A0A4S3FWP4-F1
#
_cell.length_a   1.000
_cell.length_b   1.000
_cell.length_c   1.000
_cell.angle_alpha   90.00
_cell.angle_beta   90.00
_cell.angle_gamma   90.00
#
_symmetry.space_group_name_H-M   'P 1'
#
loop_
_entity.id
_entity.type
_entity.pdbx_description
1 polymer ?
#
loop_
_entity_poly.entity_id
_entity_poly.type
_entity_poly.pdbx_seq_one_letter_code
_entity_poly.pdbx_strand_id
1 'polypeptide(L)'
;MFQKLAQLQTCCPPPDLPRDILSDQEWNSEFRAIGTRLPQELVQLNRTYGTGHFVSVASPTNGSFGFRMATVSAYAITRLAELREKKLKRKNTFPVPLYFEPGGLLPIGWIGSGIDLCLRTDGDNPDKWLVSLLLATTNRVDHLSLSVLDVALALVRGELESELFPAALPSKKGYGFKVSGEPLKVWHAG
;
A
#
# COMPACT_ATOMS: atom_id res chain seq x y z
N MET A 1 -15.67 10.55 -11.00
CA MET A 1 -14.92 9.32 -11.34
C MET A 1 -13.46 9.55 -10.97
N PHE A 2 -12.80 8.64 -10.25
CA PHE A 2 -11.38 8.78 -9.88
C PHE A 2 -10.52 8.60 -11.13
N GLN A 3 -10.09 9.70 -11.78
CA GLN A 3 -9.32 9.67 -13.03
C GLN A 3 -8.08 8.77 -12.94
N LYS A 4 -7.39 8.80 -11.79
CA LYS A 4 -6.21 7.96 -11.52
C LYS A 4 -6.53 6.47 -11.45
N LEU A 5 -7.69 6.10 -10.92
CA LEU A 5 -8.13 4.70 -10.88
C LEU A 5 -8.38 4.17 -12.31
N ALA A 6 -9.01 4.98 -13.17
CA ALA A 6 -9.22 4.61 -14.58
C ALA A 6 -7.87 4.46 -15.33
N GLN A 7 -6.90 5.32 -15.03
CA GLN A 7 -5.54 5.19 -15.56
C GLN A 7 -4.86 3.92 -15.05
N LEU A 8 -5.00 3.61 -13.76
CA LEU A 8 -4.46 2.38 -13.17
C LEU A 8 -5.05 1.13 -13.81
N GLN A 9 -6.38 1.10 -14.04
CA GLN A 9 -7.07 0.02 -14.75
C GLN A 9 -6.58 -0.14 -16.19
N THR A 10 -6.17 0.95 -16.84
CA THR A 10 -5.61 0.90 -18.19
C THR A 10 -4.19 0.31 -18.18
N CYS A 11 -3.36 0.70 -17.21
CA CYS A 11 -1.97 0.23 -17.12
C CYS A 11 -1.86 -1.19 -16.54
N CYS A 12 -2.76 -1.57 -15.64
CA CYS A 12 -2.83 -2.88 -15.01
C CYS A 12 -4.30 -3.24 -14.76
N PRO A 13 -4.97 -3.90 -15.73
CA PRO A 13 -6.37 -4.28 -15.61
C PRO A 13 -6.70 -5.05 -14.32
N PRO A 14 -7.88 -4.82 -13.72
CA PRO A 14 -8.33 -5.57 -12.56
C PRO A 14 -8.53 -7.05 -12.91
N PRO A 15 -8.54 -7.94 -11.90
CA PRO A 15 -8.87 -9.34 -12.13
C PRO A 15 -10.34 -9.48 -12.57
N ASP A 16 -10.63 -10.46 -13.44
CA ASP A 16 -12.00 -10.74 -13.90
C ASP A 16 -12.97 -11.04 -12.74
N LEU A 17 -12.44 -11.64 -11.66
CA LEU A 17 -13.17 -11.95 -10.43
C LEU A 17 -12.36 -11.44 -9.22
N PRO A 18 -12.51 -10.17 -8.85
CA PRO A 18 -11.88 -9.64 -7.64
C PRO A 18 -12.43 -10.37 -6.40
N ARG A 19 -11.55 -10.70 -5.46
CA ARG A 19 -11.90 -11.40 -4.21
C ARG A 19 -11.93 -10.45 -3.03
N ASP A 20 -12.71 -10.79 -2.00
CA ASP A 20 -12.78 -10.05 -0.74
C ASP A 20 -13.04 -8.54 -0.95
N ILE A 21 -13.97 -8.24 -1.85
CA ILE A 21 -14.52 -6.88 -1.96
C ILE A 21 -15.39 -6.65 -0.73
N LEU A 22 -15.00 -5.66 0.07
CA LEU A 22 -15.75 -5.31 1.27
C LEU A 22 -16.95 -4.45 0.91
N SER A 23 -18.10 -4.81 1.49
CA SER A 23 -19.31 -3.99 1.52
C SER A 23 -19.12 -2.75 2.39
N ASP A 24 -20.08 -1.82 2.33
CA ASP A 24 -20.06 -0.59 3.14
C ASP A 24 -20.11 -0.90 4.65
N GLN A 25 -20.83 -1.94 5.04
CA GLN A 25 -20.91 -2.37 6.45
C GLN A 25 -19.58 -2.96 6.94
N GLU A 26 -18.89 -3.72 6.08
CA GLU A 26 -17.56 -4.26 6.38
C GLU A 26 -16.53 -3.13 6.48
N TRP A 27 -16.53 -2.17 5.53
CA TRP A 27 -15.69 -0.98 5.61
C TRP A 27 -15.92 -0.16 6.88
N ASN A 28 -17.19 0.06 7.26
CA ASN A 28 -17.52 0.72 8.53
C ASN A 28 -17.01 -0.05 9.75
N SER A 29 -16.82 -1.36 9.65
CA SER A 29 -16.27 -2.18 10.71
C SER A 29 -14.75 -2.07 10.77
N GLU A 30 -14.07 -2.04 9.61
CA GLU A 30 -12.65 -1.73 9.50
C GLU A 30 -12.33 -0.32 10.06
N PHE A 31 -13.12 0.69 9.71
CA PHE A 31 -12.91 2.06 10.22
C PHE A 31 -13.03 2.15 11.73
N ARG A 32 -14.02 1.45 12.32
CA ARG A 32 -14.19 1.37 13.77
C ARG A 32 -13.03 0.66 14.44
N ALA A 33 -12.53 -0.42 13.84
CA ALA A 33 -11.39 -1.17 14.38
C ALA A 33 -10.08 -0.36 14.35
N ILE A 34 -9.87 0.45 13.30
CA ILE A 34 -8.69 1.34 13.19
C ILE A 34 -8.87 2.60 14.05
N GLY A 35 -10.11 3.03 14.31
CA GLY A 35 -10.41 4.28 15.01
C GLY A 35 -10.40 5.51 14.11
N THR A 36 -10.39 5.33 12.78
CA THR A 36 -10.50 6.39 11.78
C THR A 36 -11.01 5.84 10.46
N ARG A 37 -11.58 6.69 9.62
CA ARG A 37 -11.83 6.33 8.22
C ARG A 37 -10.51 6.27 7.45
N LEU A 38 -10.50 5.55 6.34
CA LEU A 38 -9.36 5.53 5.41
C LEU A 38 -9.64 6.44 4.20
N PRO A 39 -8.60 6.79 3.41
CA PRO A 39 -8.79 7.51 2.16
C PRO A 39 -9.80 6.76 1.26
N GLN A 40 -10.75 7.49 0.67
CA GLN A 40 -11.75 6.91 -0.23
C GLN A 40 -11.11 6.19 -1.43
N GLU A 41 -9.93 6.64 -1.85
CA GLU A 41 -9.12 5.99 -2.88
C GLU A 41 -8.76 4.54 -2.55
N LEU A 42 -8.48 4.25 -1.28
CA LEU A 42 -8.19 2.88 -0.82
C LEU A 42 -9.46 2.03 -0.90
N VAL A 43 -10.62 2.56 -0.48
CA VAL A 43 -11.91 1.86 -0.60
C VAL A 43 -12.22 1.51 -2.05
N GLN A 44 -12.01 2.44 -2.98
CA GLN A 44 -12.24 2.19 -4.41
C GLN A 44 -11.24 1.18 -5.00
N LEU A 45 -9.99 1.20 -4.54
CA LEU A 45 -8.99 0.22 -4.96
C LEU A 45 -9.40 -1.20 -4.54
N ASN A 46 -9.93 -1.41 -3.32
CA ASN A 46 -10.47 -2.71 -2.91
C ASN A 46 -11.67 -3.12 -3.74
N ARG A 47 -12.62 -2.21 -3.99
CA ARG A 47 -13.79 -2.52 -4.82
C ARG A 47 -13.42 -2.92 -6.25
N THR A 48 -12.30 -2.41 -6.75
CA THR A 48 -11.85 -2.66 -8.12
C THR A 48 -10.97 -3.90 -8.23
N TYR A 49 -10.00 -4.07 -7.33
CA TYR A 49 -8.97 -5.10 -7.42
C TYR A 49 -9.15 -6.23 -6.42
N GLY A 50 -9.93 -6.02 -5.35
CA GLY A 50 -10.07 -6.96 -4.26
C GLY A 50 -8.75 -7.19 -3.50
N THR A 51 -8.62 -8.37 -2.90
CA THR A 51 -7.37 -8.87 -2.32
C THR A 51 -6.42 -9.37 -3.41
N GLY A 52 -5.20 -8.86 -3.39
CA GLY A 52 -4.13 -9.31 -4.26
C GLY A 52 -2.89 -8.44 -4.11
N HIS A 53 -1.99 -8.53 -5.07
CA HIS A 53 -0.82 -7.68 -5.16
C HIS A 53 -0.43 -7.45 -6.61
N PHE A 54 0.12 -6.29 -6.87
CA PHE A 54 0.73 -5.95 -8.13
C PHE A 54 2.11 -6.60 -8.19
N VAL A 55 2.43 -7.21 -9.32
CA VAL A 55 3.65 -8.01 -9.51
C VAL A 55 4.42 -7.44 -10.69
N SER A 56 5.65 -7.03 -10.45
CA SER A 56 6.57 -6.64 -11.51
C SER A 56 6.79 -7.78 -12.50
N VAL A 57 6.66 -7.48 -13.80
CA VAL A 57 6.96 -8.44 -14.87
C VAL A 57 8.46 -8.76 -14.92
N ALA A 58 9.32 -7.78 -14.62
CA ALA A 58 10.77 -7.96 -14.65
C ALA A 58 11.30 -8.73 -13.42
N SER A 59 10.63 -8.62 -12.28
CA SER A 59 11.06 -9.24 -11.02
C SER A 59 9.85 -9.69 -10.20
N PRO A 60 9.20 -10.82 -10.55
CA PRO A 60 7.99 -11.26 -9.87
C PRO A 60 8.19 -11.57 -8.37
N THR A 61 9.39 -12.01 -7.99
CA THR A 61 9.72 -12.40 -6.61
C THR A 61 9.99 -11.19 -5.71
N ASN A 62 10.75 -10.20 -6.19
CA ASN A 62 11.22 -9.09 -5.37
C ASN A 62 10.54 -7.76 -5.70
N GLY A 63 9.88 -7.67 -6.85
CA GLY A 63 9.25 -6.46 -7.37
C GLY A 63 7.74 -6.41 -7.20
N SER A 64 7.21 -7.11 -6.19
CA SER A 64 5.79 -7.10 -5.90
C SER A 64 5.43 -6.02 -4.88
N PHE A 65 4.22 -5.48 -4.96
CA PHE A 65 3.65 -4.64 -3.92
C PHE A 65 2.17 -4.94 -3.74
N GLY A 66 1.68 -4.82 -2.52
CA GLY A 66 0.29 -5.14 -2.23
C GLY A 66 -0.26 -4.29 -1.10
N PHE A 67 -1.55 -4.01 -1.20
CA PHE A 67 -2.31 -3.44 -0.11
C PHE A 67 -3.06 -4.57 0.60
N ARG A 68 -3.14 -4.50 1.93
CA ARG A 68 -3.86 -5.50 2.74
C ARG A 68 -5.34 -5.11 2.82
N MET A 69 -6.02 -5.18 1.68
CA MET A 69 -7.32 -4.52 1.48
C MET A 69 -8.48 -5.15 2.26
N ALA A 70 -8.54 -6.47 2.35
CA ALA A 70 -9.64 -7.16 3.03
C ALA A 70 -9.51 -7.22 4.56
N THR A 71 -8.32 -6.93 5.09
CA THR A 71 -8.01 -7.07 6.52
C THR A 71 -7.09 -5.94 6.97
N VAL A 72 -7.36 -4.72 6.51
CA VAL A 72 -6.49 -3.56 6.72
C VAL A 72 -6.34 -3.25 8.21
N SER A 73 -7.41 -3.37 8.99
CA SER A 73 -7.38 -3.18 10.44
C SER A 73 -6.54 -4.24 11.15
N ALA A 74 -6.76 -5.52 10.86
CA ALA A 74 -6.00 -6.63 11.45
C ALA A 74 -4.51 -6.54 11.11
N TYR A 75 -4.19 -6.20 9.87
CA TYR A 75 -2.81 -5.95 9.44
C TYR A 75 -2.20 -4.75 10.15
N ALA A 76 -2.90 -3.61 10.16
CA ALA A 76 -2.42 -2.38 10.78
C ALA A 76 -2.15 -2.56 12.28
N ILE A 77 -3.09 -3.17 13.02
CA ILE A 77 -2.95 -3.43 14.46
C ILE A 77 -1.74 -4.32 14.73
N THR A 78 -1.63 -5.45 14.02
CA THR A 78 -0.52 -6.39 14.17
C THR A 78 0.81 -5.72 13.85
N ARG A 79 0.89 -5.01 12.71
CA ARG A 79 2.13 -4.38 12.27
C ARG A 79 2.54 -3.22 13.17
N LEU A 80 1.59 -2.42 13.66
CA LEU A 80 1.86 -1.35 14.63
C LEU A 80 2.41 -1.91 15.94
N ALA A 81 1.90 -3.06 16.43
CA ALA A 81 2.46 -3.71 17.61
C ALA A 81 3.94 -4.09 17.40
N GLU A 82 4.27 -4.75 16.28
CA GLU A 82 5.65 -5.09 15.92
C GLU A 82 6.56 -3.85 15.80
N LEU A 83 6.08 -2.79 15.16
CA LEU A 83 6.82 -1.54 15.00
C LEU A 83 7.05 -0.85 16.34
N ARG A 84 6.07 -0.87 17.26
CA ARG A 84 6.22 -0.33 18.61
C ARG A 84 7.24 -1.12 19.43
N GLU A 85 7.24 -2.45 19.34
CA GLU A 85 8.29 -3.26 19.97
C GLU A 85 9.69 -2.92 19.44
N LYS A 86 9.82 -2.74 18.12
CA LYS A 86 11.08 -2.30 17.51
C LYS A 86 11.47 -0.89 17.99
N LYS A 87 10.52 0.05 18.06
CA LYS A 87 10.72 1.42 18.56
C LYS A 87 11.19 1.39 20.01
N LEU A 88 10.62 0.54 20.88
CA LEU A 88 11.06 0.38 22.26
C LEU A 88 12.51 -0.13 22.37
N LYS A 89 12.87 -1.13 21.56
CA LYS A 89 14.24 -1.68 21.51
C LYS A 89 15.27 -0.70 20.94
N ARG A 90 14.83 0.34 20.21
CA ARG A 90 15.67 1.28 19.46
C ARG A 90 15.30 2.74 19.72
N LYS A 91 14.91 3.07 20.95
CA LYS A 91 14.22 4.34 21.33
C LYS A 91 14.85 5.62 20.77
N ASN A 92 16.17 5.67 20.58
CA ASN A 92 16.88 6.86 20.07
C ASN A 92 17.14 6.86 18.56
N THR A 93 16.69 5.83 17.82
CA THR A 93 16.98 5.70 16.37
C THR A 93 15.77 5.38 15.52
N PHE A 94 14.56 5.25 16.09
CA PHE A 94 13.35 5.05 15.29
C PHE A 94 12.86 6.40 14.76
N PRO A 95 12.70 6.57 13.43
CA PRO A 95 12.75 7.89 12.80
C PRO A 95 11.43 8.67 12.88
N VAL A 96 10.32 8.01 13.26
CA VAL A 96 8.98 8.55 13.05
C VAL A 96 7.97 8.18 14.15
N PRO A 97 6.94 9.02 14.36
CA PRO A 97 5.76 8.64 15.13
C PRO A 97 5.03 7.46 14.47
N LEU A 98 4.35 6.66 15.29
CA LEU A 98 3.48 5.57 14.85
C LEU A 98 2.05 5.89 15.25
N TYR A 99 1.08 5.62 14.39
CA TYR A 99 -0.34 5.81 14.72
C TYR A 99 -0.66 5.11 16.06
N PHE A 100 -1.34 5.71 17.04
CA PHE A 100 -2.15 6.94 17.03
C PHE A 100 -1.41 8.24 17.42
N GLU A 101 -0.07 8.26 17.43
CA GLU A 101 0.67 9.51 17.64
C GLU A 101 0.35 10.52 16.50
N PRO A 102 0.25 11.84 16.77
CA PRO A 102 0.04 12.84 15.72
C PRO A 102 1.06 12.75 14.60
N GLY A 103 0.59 12.74 13.34
CA GLY A 103 1.43 12.52 12.15
C GLY A 103 2.04 11.12 12.06
N GLY A 104 1.53 10.18 12.85
CA GLY A 104 2.00 8.81 12.89
C GLY A 104 1.80 8.07 11.57
N LEU A 105 2.65 7.07 11.36
CA LEU A 105 2.51 6.15 10.23
C LEU A 105 1.51 5.04 10.56
N LEU A 106 0.53 4.84 9.68
CA LEU A 106 -0.44 3.74 9.69
C LEU A 106 -0.14 2.76 8.55
N PRO A 107 0.36 1.54 8.83
CA PRO A 107 0.66 0.54 7.81
C PRO A 107 -0.61 0.06 7.09
N ILE A 108 -0.59 0.05 5.75
CA ILE A 108 -1.72 -0.40 4.90
C ILE A 108 -1.30 -1.45 3.86
N GLY A 109 0.00 -1.67 3.68
CA GLY A 109 0.52 -2.57 2.67
C GLY A 109 2.03 -2.68 2.72
N TRP A 110 2.60 -3.20 1.65
CA TRP A 110 4.03 -3.49 1.55
C TRP A 110 4.54 -3.34 0.12
N ILE A 111 5.84 -3.09 0.00
CA ILE A 111 6.61 -3.16 -1.24
C ILE A 111 7.81 -4.10 -1.01
N GLY A 112 7.99 -5.08 -1.90
CA GLY A 112 9.04 -6.09 -1.80
C GLY A 112 9.03 -6.86 -0.47
N SER A 113 10.19 -7.27 0.00
CA SER A 113 10.29 -8.14 1.19
C SER A 113 10.38 -7.40 2.53
N GLY A 114 10.30 -6.06 2.57
CA GLY A 114 10.58 -5.36 3.82
C GLY A 114 10.22 -3.88 3.92
N ILE A 115 9.64 -3.27 2.89
CA ILE A 115 9.21 -1.87 2.94
C ILE A 115 7.72 -1.86 3.30
N ASP A 116 7.37 -1.25 4.41
CA ASP A 116 5.98 -0.98 4.78
C ASP A 116 5.48 0.22 3.98
N LEU A 117 4.27 0.08 3.43
CA LEU A 117 3.52 1.16 2.82
C LEU A 117 2.59 1.74 3.88
N CYS A 118 2.80 2.99 4.25
CA CYS A 118 2.08 3.62 5.35
C CYS A 118 1.33 4.87 4.89
N LEU A 119 0.16 5.12 5.48
CA LEU A 119 -0.47 6.44 5.44
C LEU A 119 0.12 7.31 6.54
N ARG A 120 0.43 8.57 6.23
CA ARG A 120 0.79 9.58 7.22
C ARG A 120 -0.48 10.25 7.70
N THR A 121 -0.85 9.98 8.96
CA THR A 121 -2.13 10.41 9.52
C THR A 121 -2.07 11.87 9.98
N ASP A 122 -1.92 12.79 9.03
CA ASP A 122 -1.84 14.23 9.24
C ASP A 122 -3.20 14.91 9.09
N GLY A 123 -3.62 15.63 10.13
CA GLY A 123 -4.89 16.36 10.15
C GLY A 123 -6.12 15.46 10.06
N ASP A 124 -7.30 16.09 10.00
CA ASP A 124 -8.58 15.42 10.25
C ASP A 124 -9.24 14.84 8.99
N ASN A 125 -8.65 15.04 7.82
CA ASN A 125 -9.19 14.59 6.54
C ASN A 125 -8.35 13.46 5.94
N PRO A 126 -8.72 12.19 6.18
CA PRO A 126 -8.04 11.03 5.60
C PRO A 126 -7.90 11.01 4.08
N ASP A 127 -8.76 11.69 3.31
CA ASP A 127 -8.58 11.76 1.85
C ASP A 127 -7.39 12.63 1.42
N LYS A 128 -6.81 13.39 2.35
CA LYS A 128 -5.60 14.19 2.15
C LYS A 128 -4.34 13.51 2.69
N TRP A 129 -4.47 12.35 3.32
CA TRP A 129 -3.32 11.63 3.85
C TRP A 129 -2.43 11.14 2.71
N LEU A 130 -1.12 11.37 2.88
CA LEU A 130 -0.10 11.01 1.90
C LEU A 130 0.61 9.73 2.34
N VAL A 131 1.25 9.09 1.36
CA VAL A 131 1.95 7.83 1.59
C VAL A 131 3.38 8.09 2.09
N SER A 132 3.85 7.22 2.99
CA SER A 132 5.26 7.11 3.35
C SER A 132 5.71 5.66 3.24
N LEU A 133 6.97 5.48 2.87
CA LEU A 133 7.64 4.20 2.84
C LEU A 133 8.48 4.06 4.10
N LEU A 134 8.35 2.94 4.80
CA LEU A 134 9.11 2.67 6.01
C LEU A 134 9.92 1.38 5.84
N LEU A 135 11.24 1.50 5.86
CA LEU A 135 12.16 0.37 5.95
C LEU A 135 12.56 0.18 7.41
N ALA A 136 11.72 -0.55 8.17
CA ALA A 136 11.85 -0.71 9.61
C ALA A 136 13.12 -1.46 10.06
N THR A 137 13.79 -2.19 9.16
CA THR A 137 15.05 -2.88 9.47
C THR A 137 16.20 -1.91 9.68
N THR A 138 16.29 -0.88 8.84
CA THR A 138 17.32 0.16 8.86
C THR A 138 16.83 1.49 9.42
N ASN A 139 15.59 1.54 9.92
CA ASN A 139 14.97 2.74 10.49
C ASN A 139 14.99 3.93 9.50
N ARG A 140 14.80 3.66 8.22
CA ARG A 140 14.69 4.71 7.20
C ARG A 140 13.23 4.92 6.81
N VAL A 141 12.88 6.18 6.57
CA VAL A 141 11.57 6.58 6.07
C VAL A 141 11.76 7.43 4.83
N ASP A 142 10.84 7.29 3.88
CA ASP A 142 10.73 8.18 2.73
C ASP A 142 9.29 8.71 2.66
N HIS A 143 9.15 10.03 2.72
CA HIS A 143 7.88 10.72 2.75
C HIS A 143 7.49 11.14 1.34
N LEU A 144 6.59 10.39 0.73
CA LEU A 144 6.14 10.68 -0.62
C LEU A 144 5.11 11.82 -0.59
N SER A 145 5.14 12.67 -1.61
CA SER A 145 4.11 13.70 -1.83
C SER A 145 2.93 13.16 -2.66
N LEU A 146 2.60 11.88 -2.47
CA LEU A 146 1.69 11.12 -3.32
C LEU A 146 0.56 10.47 -2.51
N SER A 147 -0.63 10.39 -3.11
CA SER A 147 -1.76 9.63 -2.56
C SER A 147 -1.59 8.11 -2.79
N VAL A 148 -2.53 7.32 -2.28
CA VAL A 148 -2.54 5.86 -2.48
C VAL A 148 -2.61 5.49 -3.97
N LEU A 149 -3.51 6.11 -4.72
CA LEU A 149 -3.63 5.83 -6.16
C LEU A 149 -2.45 6.36 -6.95
N ASP A 150 -1.88 7.50 -6.56
CA ASP A 150 -0.65 8.00 -7.19
C ASP A 150 0.51 7.03 -7.03
N VAL A 151 0.70 6.48 -5.82
CA VAL A 151 1.74 5.49 -5.56
C VAL A 151 1.51 4.21 -6.38
N ALA A 152 0.27 3.69 -6.40
CA ALA A 152 -0.03 2.50 -7.19
C ALA A 152 0.22 2.72 -8.69
N LEU A 153 -0.20 3.87 -9.23
CA LEU A 153 -0.01 4.22 -10.64
C LEU A 153 1.47 4.42 -10.98
N ALA A 154 2.21 5.18 -10.18
CA ALA A 154 3.64 5.41 -10.38
C ALA A 154 4.44 4.11 -10.28
N LEU A 155 4.09 3.20 -9.36
CA LEU A 155 4.70 1.88 -9.29
C LEU A 155 4.45 1.06 -10.55
N VAL A 156 3.18 0.94 -10.97
CA VAL A 156 2.80 0.15 -12.17
C VAL A 156 3.48 0.68 -13.43
N ARG A 157 3.73 1.98 -13.52
CA ARG A 157 4.44 2.60 -14.64
C ARG A 157 5.96 2.53 -14.57
N GLY A 158 6.54 2.10 -13.44
CA GLY A 158 7.99 2.14 -13.27
C GLY A 158 8.53 3.54 -13.01
N GLU A 159 7.70 4.46 -12.50
CA GLU A 159 7.97 5.89 -12.34
C GLU A 159 8.14 6.31 -10.87
N LEU A 160 7.85 5.44 -9.90
CA LEU A 160 8.01 5.78 -8.49
C LEU A 160 9.48 5.80 -8.09
N GLU A 161 9.95 6.94 -7.60
CA GLU A 161 11.32 7.10 -7.13
C GLU A 161 11.38 7.03 -5.59
N SER A 162 12.33 6.27 -5.06
CA SER A 162 12.66 6.24 -3.64
C SER A 162 14.05 5.63 -3.44
N GLU A 163 14.83 6.23 -2.54
CA GLU A 163 16.11 5.66 -2.10
C GLU A 163 15.96 4.40 -1.24
N LEU A 164 14.73 4.03 -0.87
CA LEU A 164 14.45 2.79 -0.16
C LEU A 164 14.28 1.61 -1.11
N PHE A 165 14.09 1.86 -2.40
CA PHE A 165 13.88 0.78 -3.35
C PHE A 165 15.17 0.01 -3.63
N PRO A 166 15.09 -1.33 -3.69
CA PRO A 166 16.16 -2.11 -4.28
C PRO A 166 16.25 -1.78 -5.77
N ALA A 167 17.43 -1.98 -6.39
CA ALA A 167 17.66 -1.65 -7.81
C ALA A 167 16.68 -2.30 -8.81
N ALA A 168 15.98 -3.37 -8.41
CA ALA A 168 14.97 -4.04 -9.22
C ALA A 168 13.57 -3.38 -9.19
N LEU A 169 13.41 -2.28 -8.44
CA LEU A 169 12.14 -1.57 -8.24
C LEU A 169 12.28 -0.06 -8.50
N PRO A 170 11.26 0.57 -9.10
CA PRO A 170 10.12 -0.04 -9.76
C PRO A 170 10.49 -0.56 -11.16
N SER A 171 9.74 -1.55 -11.68
CA SER A 171 10.05 -2.14 -13.00
C SER A 171 9.50 -1.31 -14.16
N LYS A 172 10.38 -0.97 -15.11
CA LYS A 172 9.99 -0.36 -16.39
C LYS A 172 9.33 -1.32 -17.38
N LYS A 173 9.34 -2.64 -17.10
CA LYS A 173 8.68 -3.66 -17.95
C LYS A 173 7.18 -3.82 -17.64
N GLY A 174 6.63 -2.96 -16.79
CA GLY A 174 5.24 -3.01 -16.35
C GLY A 174 4.98 -4.01 -15.22
N TYR A 175 3.71 -4.07 -14.83
CA TYR A 175 3.20 -4.85 -13.71
C TYR A 175 1.92 -5.60 -14.11
N GLY A 176 1.73 -6.79 -13.57
CA GLY A 176 0.45 -7.49 -13.55
C GLY A 176 -0.22 -7.40 -12.18
N PHE A 177 -1.43 -7.96 -12.07
CA PHE A 177 -2.10 -8.14 -10.78
C PHE A 177 -2.26 -9.64 -10.50
N LYS A 178 -1.96 -10.04 -9.26
CA LYS A 178 -2.03 -11.43 -8.81
C LYS A 178 -2.97 -11.56 -7.61
N VAL A 179 -4.04 -12.32 -7.81
CA VAL A 179 -4.90 -12.81 -6.73
C VAL A 179 -4.21 -14.02 -6.08
N SER A 180 -4.30 -14.15 -4.76
CA SER A 180 -3.71 -15.29 -4.04
C SER A 180 -4.33 -16.61 -4.53
N GLY A 181 -3.48 -17.58 -4.87
CA GLY A 181 -3.92 -18.88 -5.40
C GLY A 181 -4.23 -18.91 -6.90
N GLU A 182 -4.05 -17.80 -7.63
CA GLU A 182 -4.23 -17.75 -9.09
C GLU A 182 -2.90 -17.55 -9.83
N PRO A 183 -2.79 -18.02 -11.09
CA PRO A 183 -1.64 -17.71 -11.93
C PRO A 183 -1.52 -16.19 -12.15
N LEU A 184 -0.29 -15.70 -12.30
CA LEU A 184 -0.04 -14.29 -12.56
C LEU A 184 -0.64 -13.91 -13.93
N LYS A 185 -1.54 -12.93 -13.96
CA LYS A 185 -1.98 -12.29 -15.20
C LYS A 185 -1.05 -11.12 -15.52
N VAL A 186 -0.13 -11.35 -16.46
CA VAL A 186 0.73 -10.30 -17.01
C VAL A 186 0.03 -9.68 -18.20
N TRP A 187 -0.10 -8.35 -18.18
CA TRP A 187 -0.62 -7.59 -19.30
C TRP A 187 0.56 -6.92 -19.99
N HIS A 188 0.76 -7.23 -21.27
CA HIS A 188 1.68 -6.49 -22.11
C HIS A 188 0.91 -5.28 -22.66
N ALA A 189 1.34 -4.06 -22.32
CA ALA A 189 0.93 -2.90 -23.09
C ALA A 189 1.42 -3.12 -24.53
N GLY A 190 0.49 -3.27 -25.46
CA GLY A 190 0.77 -3.32 -26.90
C GLY A 190 1.26 -1.98 -27.42
#